data_AF-A0A925Z0D8-F1
#
_entry.id   AF-A0A925Z0D8-F1
#
_cell.length_a   1.000
_cell.length_b   1.000
_cell.length_c   1.000
_cell.angle_alpha   90.00
_cell.angle_beta   90.00
_cell.angle_gamma   90.00
#
_symmetry.space_group_name_H-M   'P 1'
#
loop_
_entity.id
_entity.type
_entity.pdbx_description
1 polymer ?
#
loop_
_entity_poly.entity_id
_entity_poly.type
_entity_poly.pdbx_seq_one_letter_code
_entity_poly.pdbx_strand_id
1 'polypeptide(L)'
;MNTSIKSSTIFLILLLQLEIKAHNYNTPVSAYRHLHEVNKRWSNHINDVPKYNIVFLSDIDHIQYHLLNVENILRKDSPKGISAEILKNRLLLLDELHNYALNKIFPTNLYHSYRQPYFIDDYGVYCAVGYLISVSGHDELARQIRNQNNYDYIQNIKNELLQSWVRKYGFSVDELAWIQPTYAPTTIFEPLQYGTTGPVDLL
;
A
#
# COMPACT_ATOMS: atom_id res chain seq x y z
N MET A 1 -25.08 67.89 24.21
CA MET A 1 -25.89 67.10 23.24
C MET A 1 -25.04 65.92 22.80
N ASN A 2 -25.47 64.72 23.16
CA ASN A 2 -24.86 63.43 22.81
C ASN A 2 -25.17 63.09 21.35
N THR A 3 -24.17 62.69 20.56
CA THR A 3 -24.41 61.81 19.40
C THR A 3 -23.26 60.82 19.22
N SER A 4 -23.54 59.62 19.73
CA SER A 4 -23.01 58.28 19.48
C SER A 4 -22.24 58.08 18.15
N ILE A 5 -21.01 57.57 18.28
CA ILE A 5 -20.28 56.86 17.23
C ILE A 5 -20.72 55.39 17.29
N LYS A 6 -21.46 54.91 16.29
CA LYS A 6 -21.73 53.48 16.12
C LYS A 6 -20.63 52.86 15.26
N SER A 7 -19.66 52.24 15.91
CA SER A 7 -18.73 51.31 15.26
C SER A 7 -19.40 49.94 15.21
N SER A 8 -19.68 49.44 14.01
CA SER A 8 -20.10 48.05 13.80
C SER A 8 -19.26 47.45 12.69
N THR A 9 -18.06 47.03 13.04
CA THR A 9 -17.25 46.14 12.21
C THR A 9 -17.81 44.73 12.35
N ILE A 10 -18.55 44.27 11.34
CA ILE A 10 -19.00 42.88 11.24
C ILE A 10 -17.81 42.06 10.75
N PHE A 11 -17.18 41.31 11.66
CA PHE A 11 -16.13 40.35 11.33
C PHE A 11 -16.82 39.00 11.02
N LEU A 12 -17.08 38.74 9.74
CA LEU A 12 -17.64 37.48 9.27
C LEU A 12 -16.52 36.44 9.20
N ILE A 13 -16.33 35.67 10.27
CA ILE A 13 -15.39 34.54 10.28
C ILE A 13 -16.00 33.41 9.46
N LEU A 14 -15.56 33.28 8.21
CA LEU A 14 -15.87 32.15 7.35
C LEU A 14 -15.05 30.93 7.83
N LEU A 15 -15.59 30.19 8.79
CA LEU A 15 -15.05 28.87 9.18
C LEU A 15 -15.31 27.90 8.02
N LEU A 16 -14.36 27.81 7.10
CA LEU A 16 -14.27 26.66 6.19
C LEU A 16 -14.06 25.42 7.08
N GLN A 17 -15.10 24.63 7.27
CA GLN A 17 -14.94 23.31 7.87
C GLN A 17 -14.21 22.45 6.85
N LEU A 18 -12.89 22.36 7.04
CA LEU A 18 -12.12 21.24 6.51
C LEU A 18 -12.61 20.00 7.26
N GLU A 19 -13.58 19.30 6.67
CA GLU A 19 -13.87 17.94 7.09
C GLU A 19 -12.62 17.10 6.81
N ILE A 20 -11.79 16.95 7.83
CA ILE A 20 -10.80 15.87 7.86
C ILE A 20 -11.65 14.60 7.90
N LYS A 21 -11.86 13.98 6.74
CA LYS A 21 -12.39 12.62 6.67
C LYS A 21 -11.33 11.71 7.25
N ALA A 22 -11.33 11.58 8.57
CA ALA A 22 -10.73 10.43 9.23
C ALA A 22 -11.41 9.20 8.62
N HIS A 23 -10.64 8.34 7.97
CA HIS A 23 -11.17 7.09 7.44
C HIS A 23 -11.63 6.28 8.66
N ASN A 24 -12.95 6.21 8.86
CA ASN A 24 -13.52 5.48 9.96
C ASN A 24 -13.37 3.99 9.62
N TYR A 25 -12.28 3.38 10.08
CA TYR A 25 -11.99 1.95 9.93
C TYR A 25 -13.05 1.03 10.57
N ASN A 26 -14.12 1.58 11.15
CA ASN A 26 -15.17 0.84 11.85
C ASN A 26 -16.49 0.69 11.06
N THR A 27 -16.59 1.20 9.83
CA THR A 27 -17.78 0.99 8.99
C THR A 27 -17.54 -0.14 7.98
N PRO A 28 -18.42 -1.17 7.94
CA PRO A 28 -18.33 -2.20 6.91
C PRO A 28 -18.48 -1.60 5.52
N VAL A 29 -17.47 -1.80 4.67
CA VAL A 29 -17.49 -1.44 3.26
C VAL A 29 -17.25 -2.67 2.40
N SER A 30 -17.61 -2.61 1.12
CA SER A 30 -17.45 -3.76 0.23
C SER A 30 -15.98 -4.17 0.11
N ALA A 31 -15.73 -5.48 0.03
CA ALA A 31 -14.38 -5.99 -0.19
C ALA A 31 -13.72 -5.36 -1.44
N TYR A 32 -14.51 -5.06 -2.49
CA TYR A 32 -14.02 -4.32 -3.65
C TYR A 32 -13.41 -2.97 -3.29
N ARG A 33 -14.05 -2.19 -2.42
CA ARG A 33 -13.55 -0.85 -2.06
C ARG A 33 -12.18 -0.97 -1.41
N HIS A 34 -12.02 -1.87 -0.46
CA HIS A 34 -10.73 -2.15 0.20
C HIS A 34 -9.66 -2.62 -0.78
N LEU A 35 -9.98 -3.61 -1.61
CA LEU A 35 -9.05 -4.16 -2.60
C LEU A 35 -8.61 -3.11 -3.64
N HIS A 36 -9.56 -2.32 -4.15
CA HIS A 36 -9.32 -1.26 -5.12
C HIS A 36 -8.51 -0.11 -4.54
N GLU A 37 -8.68 0.21 -3.25
CA GLU A 37 -7.88 1.23 -2.56
C GLU A 37 -6.40 0.84 -2.47
N VAL A 38 -6.11 -0.43 -2.17
CA VAL A 38 -4.73 -0.95 -2.15
C VAL A 38 -4.13 -0.98 -3.56
N ASN A 39 -4.92 -1.44 -4.54
CA ASN A 39 -4.49 -1.55 -5.93
C ASN A 39 -5.67 -1.39 -6.91
N LYS A 40 -5.61 -0.37 -7.77
CA LYS A 40 -6.67 -0.04 -8.74
C LYS A 40 -6.90 -1.11 -9.81
N ARG A 41 -5.95 -2.05 -10.00
CA ARG A 41 -6.07 -3.17 -10.95
C ARG A 41 -7.27 -4.06 -10.67
N TRP A 42 -7.79 -4.08 -9.44
CA TRP A 42 -9.05 -4.75 -9.11
C TRP A 42 -10.26 -4.31 -9.95
N SER A 43 -10.21 -3.13 -10.59
CA SER A 43 -11.22 -2.72 -11.59
C SER A 43 -11.34 -3.71 -12.75
N ASN A 44 -10.24 -4.36 -13.13
CA ASN A 44 -10.19 -5.33 -14.22
C ASN A 44 -10.55 -6.75 -13.76
N HIS A 45 -10.68 -6.97 -12.45
CA HIS A 45 -10.90 -8.26 -11.81
C HIS A 45 -12.19 -8.26 -10.97
N ILE A 46 -13.19 -7.44 -11.37
CA ILE A 46 -14.42 -7.24 -10.59
C ILE A 46 -15.18 -8.55 -10.32
N ASN A 47 -15.07 -9.52 -11.23
CA ASN A 47 -15.72 -10.83 -11.10
C ASN A 47 -15.07 -11.71 -10.04
N ASP A 48 -13.77 -11.50 -9.76
CA ASP A 48 -13.00 -12.27 -8.78
C ASP A 48 -13.13 -11.70 -7.36
N VAL A 49 -13.66 -10.48 -7.22
CA VAL A 49 -13.83 -9.81 -5.93
C VAL A 49 -14.88 -10.53 -5.08
N PRO A 50 -14.57 -10.88 -3.82
CA PRO A 50 -15.55 -11.37 -2.87
C PRO A 50 -16.74 -10.41 -2.67
N LYS A 51 -17.96 -10.95 -2.64
CA LYS A 51 -19.22 -10.19 -2.63
C LYS A 51 -19.79 -9.99 -1.23
N TYR A 52 -18.96 -9.49 -0.31
CA TYR A 52 -19.36 -9.18 1.06
C TYR A 52 -18.76 -7.85 1.53
N ASN A 53 -19.29 -7.33 2.63
CA ASN A 53 -18.73 -6.20 3.35
C ASN A 53 -17.76 -6.72 4.42
N ILE A 54 -16.67 -6.00 4.62
CA ILE A 54 -15.63 -6.33 5.59
C ILE A 54 -15.08 -5.06 6.24
N VAL A 55 -14.56 -5.22 7.45
CA VAL A 55 -13.94 -4.18 8.27
C VAL A 55 -12.51 -4.63 8.55
N PHE A 56 -11.59 -3.68 8.52
CA PHE A 56 -10.18 -3.90 8.87
C PHE A 56 -9.75 -2.85 9.87
N LEU A 57 -8.85 -3.24 10.78
CA LEU A 57 -8.39 -2.36 11.86
C LEU A 57 -7.12 -1.60 11.49
N SER A 58 -6.47 -1.97 10.38
CA SER A 58 -5.21 -1.37 9.93
C SER A 58 -5.01 -1.45 8.42
N ASP A 59 -4.17 -0.58 7.88
CA ASP A 59 -3.73 -0.64 6.47
C ASP A 59 -2.95 -1.93 6.17
N ILE A 60 -2.25 -2.46 7.17
CA ILE A 60 -1.54 -3.75 7.09
C ILE A 60 -2.54 -4.88 6.79
N ASP A 61 -3.72 -4.89 7.43
CA ASP A 61 -4.75 -5.89 7.16
C ASP A 61 -5.33 -5.75 5.74
N HIS A 62 -5.47 -4.51 5.23
CA HIS A 62 -5.90 -4.28 3.84
C HIS A 62 -4.90 -4.90 2.86
N ILE A 63 -3.60 -4.65 3.09
CA ILE A 63 -2.53 -5.15 2.21
C ILE A 63 -2.43 -6.68 2.28
N GLN A 64 -2.50 -7.27 3.49
CA GLN A 64 -2.53 -8.74 3.62
C GLN A 64 -3.72 -9.32 2.85
N TYR A 65 -4.91 -8.78 3.07
CA TYR A 65 -6.12 -9.28 2.41
C TYR A 65 -6.01 -9.17 0.88
N HIS A 66 -5.47 -8.05 0.39
CA HIS A 66 -5.16 -7.87 -1.02
C HIS A 66 -4.23 -8.98 -1.54
N LEU A 67 -3.08 -9.18 -0.91
CA LEU A 67 -2.07 -10.15 -1.39
C LEU A 67 -2.58 -11.59 -1.36
N LEU A 68 -3.29 -11.99 -0.30
CA LEU A 68 -3.88 -13.34 -0.20
C LEU A 68 -4.94 -13.59 -1.28
N ASN A 69 -5.75 -12.58 -1.63
CA ASN A 69 -6.73 -12.73 -2.70
C ASN A 69 -6.05 -12.81 -4.08
N VAL A 70 -5.08 -11.93 -4.36
CA VAL A 70 -4.32 -11.98 -5.62
C VAL A 70 -3.61 -13.31 -5.78
N GLU A 71 -2.88 -13.76 -4.76
CA GLU A 71 -2.15 -15.04 -4.74
C GLU A 71 -3.08 -16.22 -5.04
N ASN A 72 -4.21 -16.33 -4.33
CA ASN A 72 -5.18 -17.40 -4.53
C ASN A 72 -5.79 -17.42 -5.95
N ILE A 73 -6.00 -16.25 -6.56
CA ILE A 73 -6.50 -16.15 -7.95
C ILE A 73 -5.41 -16.58 -8.93
N LEU A 74 -4.20 -16.04 -8.79
CA LEU A 74 -3.05 -16.34 -9.66
C LEU A 74 -2.60 -17.81 -9.60
N ARG A 75 -2.83 -18.47 -8.45
CA ARG A 75 -2.61 -19.91 -8.29
C ARG A 75 -3.63 -20.75 -9.05
N LYS A 76 -4.89 -20.33 -9.07
CA LYS A 76 -5.97 -21.05 -9.76
C LYS A 76 -5.93 -20.87 -11.26
N ASP A 77 -5.52 -19.70 -11.74
CA ASP A 77 -5.44 -19.37 -13.17
C ASP A 77 -3.98 -19.28 -13.63
N SER A 78 -3.34 -20.45 -13.77
CA SER A 78 -1.99 -20.51 -14.33
C SER A 78 -2.02 -20.30 -15.86
N PRO A 79 -1.07 -19.52 -16.42
CA PRO A 79 -0.99 -19.32 -17.87
C PRO A 79 -0.89 -20.64 -18.64
N LYS A 80 -1.65 -20.77 -19.73
CA LYS A 80 -1.60 -21.95 -20.59
C LYS A 80 -0.30 -21.98 -21.39
N GLY A 81 0.25 -23.18 -21.61
CA GLY A 81 1.40 -23.38 -22.51
C GLY A 81 2.78 -23.08 -21.92
N ILE A 82 2.89 -22.84 -20.61
CA ILE A 82 4.19 -22.73 -19.93
C ILE A 82 4.80 -24.11 -19.67
N SER A 83 6.13 -24.18 -19.60
CA SER A 83 6.84 -25.43 -19.29
C SER A 83 6.62 -25.85 -17.82
N ALA A 84 6.80 -27.13 -17.52
CA ALA A 84 6.71 -27.65 -16.16
C ALA A 84 7.71 -26.98 -15.20
N GLU A 85 8.89 -26.59 -15.69
CA GLU A 85 9.90 -25.88 -14.90
C GLU A 85 9.45 -24.45 -14.56
N ILE A 86 8.90 -23.72 -15.53
CA ILE A 86 8.37 -22.36 -15.30
C ILE A 86 7.19 -22.41 -14.33
N LEU A 87 6.28 -23.39 -14.50
CA LEU A 87 5.16 -23.58 -13.58
C LEU A 87 5.65 -23.87 -12.16
N LYS A 88 6.67 -24.72 -11.99
CA LYS A 88 7.28 -25.00 -10.68
C LYS A 88 7.84 -23.72 -10.05
N ASN A 89 8.59 -22.92 -10.81
CA ASN A 89 9.15 -21.65 -10.32
C ASN A 89 8.05 -20.67 -9.91
N ARG A 90 6.98 -20.57 -10.70
CA ARG A 90 5.81 -19.74 -10.39
C ARG A 90 5.16 -20.14 -9.08
N LEU A 91 4.89 -21.44 -8.91
CA LEU A 91 4.24 -21.95 -7.69
C LEU A 91 5.10 -21.73 -6.45
N LEU A 92 6.41 -21.92 -6.54
CA LEU A 92 7.34 -21.61 -5.45
C LEU A 92 7.24 -20.13 -5.03
N LEU A 93 7.17 -19.20 -5.99
CA LEU A 93 7.03 -17.78 -5.66
C LEU A 93 5.63 -17.39 -5.19
N LEU A 94 4.58 -18.11 -5.59
CA LEU A 94 3.25 -17.92 -5.01
C LEU A 94 3.20 -18.43 -3.57
N ASP A 95 3.93 -19.50 -3.22
CA ASP A 95 4.08 -19.95 -1.83
C ASP A 95 4.82 -18.89 -0.99
N GLU A 96 5.89 -18.31 -1.54
CA GLU A 96 6.61 -17.20 -0.91
C GLU A 96 5.75 -15.94 -0.76
N LEU A 97 4.92 -15.61 -1.75
CA LEU A 97 3.97 -14.50 -1.69
C LEU A 97 2.96 -14.70 -0.56
N HIS A 98 2.46 -15.93 -0.40
CA HIS A 98 1.55 -16.31 0.67
C HIS A 98 2.22 -16.10 2.04
N ASN A 99 3.43 -16.62 2.22
CA ASN A 99 4.20 -16.46 3.47
C ASN A 99 4.47 -14.98 3.78
N TYR A 100 4.88 -14.19 2.79
CA TYR A 100 5.10 -12.75 2.92
C TYR A 100 3.81 -12.03 3.38
N ALA A 101 2.66 -12.36 2.77
CA ALA A 101 1.38 -11.78 3.16
C ALA A 101 0.98 -12.14 4.60
N LEU A 102 1.29 -13.36 5.05
CA LEU A 102 1.04 -13.80 6.44
C LEU A 102 1.94 -13.08 7.45
N ASN A 103 3.18 -12.78 7.08
CA ASN A 103 4.15 -12.11 7.96
C ASN A 103 3.85 -10.64 8.23
N LYS A 104 3.07 -9.96 7.36
CA LYS A 104 2.58 -8.58 7.57
C LYS A 104 3.68 -7.51 7.75
N ILE A 105 4.88 -7.74 7.22
CA ILE A 105 5.97 -6.74 7.23
C ILE A 105 5.99 -6.07 5.85
N PHE A 106 5.43 -4.86 5.77
CA PHE A 106 5.24 -4.13 4.53
C PHE A 106 5.95 -2.77 4.54
N PRO A 107 6.33 -2.24 3.37
CA PRO A 107 6.94 -0.93 3.23
C PRO A 107 6.15 0.23 3.88
N THR A 108 6.90 1.21 4.38
CA THR A 108 6.39 2.42 5.02
C THR A 108 6.52 3.62 4.07
N ASN A 109 5.42 4.34 3.85
CA ASN A 109 5.41 5.56 3.04
C ASN A 109 5.71 6.79 3.92
N LEU A 110 6.98 7.18 3.97
CA LEU A 110 7.46 8.30 4.78
C LEU A 110 7.35 9.67 4.08
N TYR A 111 7.27 9.70 2.74
CA TYR A 111 7.52 10.92 1.98
C TYR A 111 6.32 11.44 1.19
N HIS A 112 5.24 10.66 1.06
CA HIS A 112 4.09 11.03 0.23
C HIS A 112 2.82 11.15 1.07
N SER A 113 2.05 12.22 0.83
CA SER A 113 0.77 12.49 1.50
C SER A 113 -0.40 11.67 0.96
N TYR A 114 -0.14 10.77 -0.01
CA TYR A 114 -1.10 9.86 -0.59
C TYR A 114 -0.49 8.45 -0.75
N ARG A 115 -1.33 7.45 -1.02
CA ARG A 115 -0.90 6.07 -1.26
C ARG A 115 0.09 5.98 -2.43
N GLN A 116 1.31 5.54 -2.16
CA GLN A 116 2.40 5.49 -3.15
C GLN A 116 3.05 4.08 -3.13
N PRO A 117 3.42 3.51 -4.29
CA PRO A 117 4.31 2.35 -4.34
C PRO A 117 5.68 2.67 -3.71
N TYR A 118 6.23 1.71 -3.00
CA TYR A 118 7.64 1.69 -2.59
C TYR A 118 8.20 0.34 -3.00
N PHE A 119 9.40 0.29 -3.58
CA PHE A 119 10.02 -0.98 -3.92
C PHE A 119 10.75 -1.57 -2.71
N ILE A 120 11.56 -0.75 -2.05
CA ILE A 120 12.13 -1.02 -0.74
C ILE A 120 12.13 0.30 0.04
N ASP A 121 11.52 0.32 1.21
CA ASP A 121 11.45 1.52 2.06
C ASP A 121 12.79 1.85 2.74
N ASP A 122 12.81 2.92 3.53
CA ASP A 122 13.96 3.39 4.28
C ASP A 122 14.39 2.44 5.41
N TYR A 123 13.48 1.58 5.88
CA TYR A 123 13.75 0.54 6.88
C TYR A 123 14.28 -0.76 6.26
N GLY A 124 14.43 -0.80 4.93
CA GLY A 124 14.88 -2.00 4.21
C GLY A 124 13.80 -3.04 4.02
N VAL A 125 12.53 -2.69 4.20
CA VAL A 125 11.39 -3.57 3.95
C VAL A 125 11.05 -3.54 2.47
N TYR A 126 11.06 -4.71 1.86
CA TYR A 126 10.76 -4.92 0.44
C TYR A 126 9.24 -4.95 0.25
N CYS A 127 8.74 -4.41 -0.87
CA CYS A 127 7.37 -4.69 -1.27
C CYS A 127 7.21 -6.15 -1.72
N ALA A 128 5.98 -6.58 -1.97
CA ALA A 128 5.70 -7.96 -2.39
C ALA A 128 6.53 -8.36 -3.63
N VAL A 129 6.58 -7.53 -4.67
CA VAL A 129 7.35 -7.83 -5.89
C VAL A 129 8.86 -7.83 -5.59
N GLY A 130 9.36 -6.86 -4.82
CA GLY A 130 10.76 -6.80 -4.42
C GLY A 130 11.18 -8.02 -3.59
N TYR A 131 10.33 -8.46 -2.67
CA TYR A 131 10.53 -9.66 -1.86
C TYR A 131 10.63 -10.90 -2.74
N LEU A 132 9.71 -11.09 -3.68
CA LEU A 132 9.74 -12.23 -4.61
C LEU A 132 11.02 -12.27 -5.44
N ILE A 133 11.50 -11.12 -5.92
CA ILE A 133 12.78 -11.02 -6.63
C ILE A 133 13.95 -11.39 -5.70
N SER A 134 13.95 -10.87 -4.48
CA SER A 134 15.03 -11.09 -3.51
C SER A 134 15.12 -12.56 -3.06
N VAL A 135 14.01 -13.14 -2.60
CA VAL A 135 13.95 -14.53 -2.10
C VAL A 135 14.26 -15.56 -3.19
N SER A 136 14.04 -15.21 -4.45
CA SER A 136 14.39 -16.05 -5.59
C SER A 136 15.88 -15.95 -5.99
N GLY A 137 16.71 -15.25 -5.20
CA GLY A 137 18.16 -15.12 -5.39
C GLY A 137 18.60 -13.92 -6.23
N HIS A 138 17.75 -12.90 -6.43
CA HIS A 138 18.04 -11.73 -7.27
C HIS A 138 18.00 -10.42 -6.47
N ASP A 139 18.49 -10.42 -5.23
CA ASP A 139 18.46 -9.23 -4.35
C ASP A 139 19.10 -7.98 -4.97
N GLU A 140 20.20 -8.16 -5.72
CA GLU A 140 20.87 -7.06 -6.43
C GLU A 140 19.94 -6.35 -7.42
N LEU A 141 19.10 -7.11 -8.14
CA LEU A 141 18.09 -6.55 -9.04
C LEU A 141 17.06 -5.73 -8.26
N ALA A 142 16.59 -6.26 -7.13
CA ALA A 142 15.62 -5.53 -6.30
C ALA A 142 16.19 -4.21 -5.77
N ARG A 143 17.46 -4.21 -5.33
CA ARG A 143 18.16 -2.98 -4.89
C ARG A 143 18.44 -2.02 -6.04
N GLN A 144 18.78 -2.53 -7.22
CA GLN A 144 18.93 -1.69 -8.41
C GLN A 144 17.62 -0.96 -8.73
N ILE A 145 16.49 -1.67 -8.69
CA ILE A 145 15.17 -1.09 -8.91
C ILE A 145 14.85 -0.05 -7.83
N ARG A 146 15.12 -0.33 -6.55
CA ARG A 146 14.99 0.68 -5.49
C ARG A 146 15.75 1.96 -5.84
N ASN A 147 17.00 1.86 -6.30
CA ASN A 147 17.83 3.03 -6.56
C ASN A 147 17.34 3.86 -7.77
N GLN A 148 16.72 3.21 -8.76
CA GLN A 148 16.37 3.84 -10.04
C GLN A 148 14.88 4.23 -10.12
N ASN A 149 14.01 3.49 -9.44
CA ASN A 149 12.57 3.48 -9.66
C ASN A 149 11.78 3.17 -8.37
N ASN A 150 12.26 3.59 -7.18
CA ASN A 150 11.67 3.15 -5.91
C ASN A 150 10.15 3.37 -5.81
N TYR A 151 9.65 4.43 -6.42
CA TYR A 151 8.24 4.84 -6.31
C TYR A 151 7.40 4.47 -7.53
N ASP A 152 8.00 3.81 -8.52
CA ASP A 152 7.31 3.51 -9.77
C ASP A 152 6.44 2.26 -9.65
N TYR A 153 5.35 2.29 -10.41
CA TYR A 153 4.61 1.07 -10.71
C TYR A 153 5.49 0.15 -11.56
N ILE A 154 5.47 -1.17 -11.27
CA ILE A 154 6.30 -2.16 -11.95
C ILE A 154 6.12 -2.13 -13.48
N GLN A 155 4.92 -1.80 -13.96
CA GLN A 155 4.59 -1.65 -15.37
C GLN A 155 5.35 -0.51 -16.08
N ASN A 156 5.84 0.47 -15.33
CA ASN A 156 6.57 1.62 -15.85
C ASN A 156 8.10 1.41 -15.81
N ILE A 157 8.56 0.33 -15.17
CA ILE A 157 9.98 0.05 -14.98
C ILE A 157 10.54 -0.65 -16.22
N LYS A 158 11.47 0.03 -16.89
CA LYS A 158 12.17 -0.48 -18.08
C LYS A 158 13.51 -1.08 -17.66
N ASN A 159 13.54 -2.38 -17.40
CA ASN A 159 14.74 -3.09 -16.97
C ASN A 159 14.79 -4.50 -17.60
N GLU A 160 15.86 -4.80 -18.35
CA GLU A 160 15.99 -6.09 -19.07
C GLU A 160 16.17 -7.29 -18.15
N LEU A 161 16.83 -7.10 -17.00
CA LEU A 161 16.98 -8.14 -15.97
C LEU A 161 15.64 -8.47 -15.34
N LEU A 162 14.81 -7.46 -15.07
CA LEU A 162 13.43 -7.66 -14.63
C LEU A 162 12.65 -8.46 -15.66
N GLN A 163 12.69 -8.10 -16.95
CA GLN A 163 11.99 -8.85 -18.00
C GLN A 163 12.44 -10.31 -18.11
N SER A 164 13.74 -10.56 -17.91
CA SER A 164 14.29 -11.91 -17.89
C SER A 164 13.81 -12.71 -16.66
N TRP A 165 13.77 -12.07 -15.50
CA TRP A 165 13.22 -12.64 -14.27
C TRP A 165 11.73 -12.98 -14.43
N VAL A 166 10.92 -12.06 -14.96
CA VAL A 166 9.48 -12.27 -15.22
C VAL A 166 9.24 -13.54 -16.05
N ARG A 167 9.98 -13.72 -17.16
CA ARG A 167 9.88 -14.92 -18.00
C ARG A 167 10.31 -16.20 -17.28
N LYS A 168 11.39 -16.15 -16.51
CA LYS A 168 11.94 -17.31 -15.79
C LYS A 168 10.99 -17.84 -14.71
N TYR A 169 10.26 -16.95 -14.05
CA TYR A 169 9.33 -17.27 -12.97
C TYR A 169 7.87 -17.33 -13.42
N GLY A 170 7.60 -17.17 -14.72
CA GLY A 170 6.28 -17.43 -15.30
C GLY A 170 5.22 -16.43 -14.89
N PHE A 171 5.59 -15.17 -14.65
CA PHE A 171 4.64 -14.08 -14.42
C PHE A 171 4.45 -13.25 -15.69
N SER A 172 3.35 -12.49 -15.74
CA SER A 172 3.23 -11.33 -16.61
C SER A 172 3.49 -10.04 -15.84
N VAL A 173 3.80 -8.96 -16.56
CA VAL A 173 3.95 -7.63 -15.93
C VAL A 173 2.63 -7.16 -15.32
N ASP A 174 1.48 -7.50 -15.93
CA ASP A 174 0.16 -7.14 -15.39
C ASP A 174 -0.14 -7.88 -14.07
N GLU A 175 0.26 -9.15 -13.95
CA GLU A 175 0.14 -9.90 -12.68
C GLU A 175 1.00 -9.28 -11.59
N LEU A 176 2.25 -8.92 -11.90
CA LEU A 176 3.13 -8.25 -10.93
C LEU A 176 2.59 -6.87 -10.55
N ALA A 177 1.99 -6.14 -11.51
CA ALA A 177 1.33 -4.87 -11.23
C ALA A 177 0.10 -5.04 -10.35
N TRP A 178 -0.56 -6.21 -10.38
CA TRP A 178 -1.64 -6.54 -9.48
C TRP A 178 -1.15 -6.98 -8.10
N ILE A 179 -0.02 -7.69 -8.02
CA ILE A 179 0.64 -8.04 -6.76
C ILE A 179 1.18 -6.80 -6.03
N GLN A 180 1.66 -5.80 -6.76
CA GLN A 180 2.29 -4.59 -6.19
C GLN A 180 1.28 -3.72 -5.42
N PRO A 181 1.37 -3.62 -4.08
CA PRO A 181 0.52 -2.73 -3.31
C PRO A 181 1.00 -1.27 -3.42
N THR A 182 0.13 -0.35 -3.05
CA THR A 182 0.53 0.99 -2.61
C THR A 182 0.46 1.07 -1.08
N TYR A 183 1.08 2.07 -0.47
CA TYR A 183 1.17 2.20 0.99
C TYR A 183 0.62 3.55 1.46
N ALA A 184 -0.30 3.53 2.42
CA ALA A 184 -0.87 4.76 2.98
C ALA A 184 0.23 5.60 3.67
N PRO A 185 0.10 6.94 3.67
CA PRO A 185 1.04 7.82 4.36
C PRO A 185 1.18 7.45 5.84
N THR A 186 2.40 7.47 6.35
CA THR A 186 2.60 7.36 7.80
C THR A 186 2.17 8.66 8.49
N THR A 187 1.21 8.56 9.41
CA THR A 187 0.94 9.63 10.38
C THR A 187 2.03 9.61 11.44
N ILE A 188 3.03 10.50 11.30
CA ILE A 188 4.00 10.73 12.36
C ILE A 188 3.29 11.56 13.44
N PHE A 189 2.98 10.95 14.58
CA PHE A 189 2.65 11.70 15.78
C PHE A 189 3.95 12.18 16.40
N GLU A 190 4.38 13.40 16.08
CA GLU A 190 5.43 14.03 16.88
C GLU A 190 4.84 14.27 18.29
N PRO A 191 5.46 13.73 19.35
CA PRO A 191 5.10 14.17 20.69
C PRO A 191 5.38 15.66 20.74
N LEU A 192 4.36 16.47 21.05
CA LEU A 192 4.55 17.88 21.35
C LEU A 192 5.64 17.98 22.41
N GLN A 193 6.83 18.45 22.02
CA GLN A 193 7.90 18.77 22.94
C GLN A 193 7.42 19.94 23.79
N TYR A 194 6.72 19.65 24.88
CA TYR A 194 6.63 20.40 26.14
C TYR A 194 5.76 19.55 27.07
N GLY A 195 6.38 18.55 27.71
CA GLY A 195 5.78 17.93 28.88
C GLY A 195 5.60 19.02 29.93
N THR A 196 4.36 19.29 30.33
CA THR A 196 4.04 20.15 31.47
C THR A 196 4.51 19.47 32.76
N THR A 197 5.81 19.55 33.04
CA THR A 197 6.39 19.28 34.36
C THR A 197 6.32 20.57 35.17
N GLY A 198 5.09 21.07 35.39
CA GLY A 198 4.83 22.05 36.43
C GLY A 198 4.78 21.34 37.78
N PRO A 199 5.38 21.87 38.85
CA PRO A 199 5.21 21.31 40.18
C PRO A 199 3.73 21.35 40.57
N VAL A 200 3.24 20.23 41.11
CA VAL A 200 1.91 20.15 41.73
C VAL A 200 2.05 20.73 43.13
N ASP A 201 1.65 21.99 43.31
CA ASP A 201 1.44 22.54 44.65
C ASP A 201 0.10 22.02 45.18
N LEU A 202 0.18 21.08 46.13
CA LEU A 202 -0.95 20.67 46.94
C LEU A 202 -1.17 21.75 48.01
N LEU A 203 -2.21 22.57 47.84
CA LEU A 203 -2.82 23.35 48.91
C LEU A 203 -4.00 22.58 49.52
#